data_AF-A0A7C5KZ22-F1
#
_entry.id   AF-A0A7C5KZ22-F1
#
_cell.length_a   1.000
_cell.length_b   1.000
_cell.length_c   1.000
_cell.angle_alpha   90.00
_cell.angle_beta   90.00
_cell.angle_gamma   90.00
#
_symmetry.space_group_name_H-M   'P 1'
#
loop_
_entity.id
_entity.type
_entity.pdbx_description
1 polymer ?
#
loop_
_entity_poly.entity_id
_entity_poly.type
_entity_poly.pdbx_seq_one_letter_code
_entity_poly.pdbx_strand_id
1 'polypeptide(L)'
;LAKFIKNVQDEESLPTDRISKKSLIHNRYSSVMEISKHNVAVNHSALASTLSATESTRLSLPRFISNILILTGVFGTIISLSIALLGASDIIDSVDGISGMSIVIHGMSTALSTTSTAIVCYLFFGYFYMKLTDVQTELLSGIEQATTLYIMPRFTYQTDSMLHEVGNLVKALHEAARVMANTQADFAKAGRNLNALTGNNAESLMRLTTDIEEIKSLLRDGFRLSSH
;
A
#
# COMPACT_ATOMS: atom_id res chain seq x y z
N LEU A 1 17.05 -3.67 -3.38
CA LEU A 1 16.55 -2.87 -2.24
C LEU A 1 17.33 -1.57 -2.06
N ALA A 2 18.65 -1.60 -1.82
CA ALA A 2 19.45 -0.39 -1.60
C ALA A 2 19.28 0.70 -2.69
N LYS A 3 19.26 0.32 -3.98
CA LYS A 3 18.99 1.26 -5.09
C LYS A 3 17.62 1.93 -4.99
N PHE A 4 16.57 1.21 -4.59
CA PHE A 4 15.24 1.77 -4.37
C PHE A 4 15.27 2.84 -3.29
N ILE A 5 15.88 2.52 -2.15
CA ILE A 5 15.97 3.45 -1.02
C ILE A 5 16.72 4.71 -1.45
N LYS A 6 17.84 4.55 -2.17
CA LYS A 6 18.58 5.68 -2.74
C LYS A 6 17.69 6.54 -3.65
N ASN A 7 17.00 5.94 -4.62
CA ASN A 7 16.12 6.68 -5.54
C ASN A 7 14.97 7.38 -4.81
N VAL A 8 14.45 6.81 -3.72
CA VAL A 8 13.38 7.45 -2.95
C VAL A 8 13.90 8.67 -2.16
N GLN A 9 15.14 8.59 -1.66
CA GLN A 9 15.81 9.71 -0.99
C GLN A 9 16.25 10.81 -1.97
N ASP A 10 16.59 10.42 -3.20
CA ASP A 10 16.99 11.30 -4.29
C ASP A 10 15.72 11.78 -5.02
N GLU A 11 15.07 12.82 -4.49
CA GLU A 11 13.74 13.32 -4.92
C GLU A 11 13.65 13.68 -6.42
N GLU A 12 14.77 13.81 -7.12
CA GLU A 12 14.83 14.07 -8.57
C GLU A 12 14.51 12.83 -9.44
N SER A 13 14.56 11.62 -8.86
CA SER A 13 14.40 10.37 -9.61
C SER A 13 13.10 9.62 -9.29
N LEU A 14 12.54 8.93 -10.29
CA LEU A 14 11.42 8.02 -10.05
C LEU A 14 11.88 6.89 -9.11
N PRO A 15 11.10 6.54 -8.06
CA PRO A 15 11.46 5.48 -7.11
C PRO A 15 11.82 4.14 -7.76
N THR A 16 11.24 3.85 -8.92
CA THR A 16 11.43 2.61 -9.68
C THR A 16 12.51 2.68 -10.75
N ASP A 17 13.20 3.82 -10.92
CA ASP A 17 14.19 3.99 -11.98
C ASP A 17 15.37 3.02 -11.82
N ARG A 18 15.80 2.39 -12.92
CA ARG A 18 16.89 1.39 -12.95
C ARG A 18 16.71 0.20 -11.99
N ILE A 19 15.47 -0.09 -11.57
CA ILE A 19 15.14 -1.28 -10.78
C ILE A 19 14.48 -2.32 -11.67
N SER A 20 14.92 -3.57 -11.54
CA SER A 20 14.31 -4.69 -12.27
C SER A 20 12.82 -4.82 -11.94
N LYS A 21 11.98 -4.93 -12.97
CA LYS A 21 10.53 -5.15 -12.83
C LYS A 21 10.19 -6.45 -12.09
N LYS A 22 11.12 -7.43 -12.07
CA LYS A 22 10.94 -8.71 -11.37
C LYS A 22 11.33 -8.65 -9.89
N SER A 23 11.86 -7.51 -9.42
CA SER A 23 12.29 -7.33 -8.04
C SER A 23 11.08 -7.25 -7.09
N LEU A 24 11.16 -7.89 -5.93
CA LEU A 24 10.11 -7.86 -4.91
C LEU A 24 9.73 -6.43 -4.50
N ILE A 25 10.71 -5.53 -4.36
CA ILE A 25 10.43 -4.13 -4.01
C ILE A 25 9.72 -3.35 -5.13
N HIS A 26 9.97 -3.69 -6.40
CA HIS A 26 9.28 -3.07 -7.54
C HIS A 26 7.81 -3.51 -7.58
N ASN A 27 7.58 -4.83 -7.46
CA ASN A 27 6.23 -5.38 -7.37
C ASN A 27 5.48 -4.79 -6.17
N ARG A 28 6.14 -4.70 -5.00
CA ARG A 28 5.55 -4.10 -3.80
C ARG A 28 5.14 -2.65 -4.03
N TYR A 29 6.03 -1.81 -4.56
CA TYR A 29 5.71 -0.43 -4.88
C TYR A 29 4.55 -0.31 -5.87
N SER A 30 4.56 -1.12 -6.93
CA SER A 30 3.49 -1.12 -7.93
C SER A 30 2.14 -1.54 -7.33
N SER A 31 2.10 -2.55 -6.46
CA SER A 31 0.87 -2.98 -5.78
C SER A 31 0.32 -1.90 -4.86
N VAL A 32 1.17 -1.26 -4.05
CA VAL A 32 0.74 -0.18 -3.15
C VAL A 32 0.22 1.02 -3.96
N MET A 33 0.92 1.39 -5.03
CA MET A 33 0.49 2.46 -5.94
C MET A 33 -0.86 2.15 -6.57
N GLU A 34 -1.09 0.92 -7.03
CA GLU A 34 -2.36 0.51 -7.64
C GLU A 34 -3.53 0.52 -6.65
N ILE A 35 -3.30 0.07 -5.41
CA ILE A 35 -4.30 0.13 -4.34
C ILE A 35 -4.63 1.59 -3.99
N SER A 36 -3.60 2.43 -3.90
CA SER A 36 -3.77 3.85 -3.59
C SER A 36 -4.55 4.63 -4.65
N LYS A 37 -4.43 4.28 -5.94
CA LYS A 37 -5.25 4.88 -7.02
C LYS A 37 -6.76 4.73 -6.79
N HIS A 38 -7.17 3.68 -6.09
CA HIS A 38 -8.58 3.43 -5.78
C HIS A 38 -9.05 4.13 -4.50
N ASN A 39 -8.21 4.98 -3.89
CA ASN A 39 -8.46 5.68 -2.62
C ASN A 39 -8.83 4.73 -1.46
N VAL A 40 -8.33 3.50 -1.50
CA VAL A 40 -8.53 2.51 -0.43
C VAL A 40 -7.32 2.50 0.49
N ALA A 41 -7.56 2.35 1.79
CA ALA A 41 -6.50 2.18 2.76
C ALA A 41 -5.67 0.92 2.43
N VAL A 42 -4.35 1.08 2.36
CA VAL A 42 -3.43 -0.01 2.03
C VAL A 42 -3.31 -0.92 3.25
N ASN A 43 -3.77 -2.17 3.13
CA ASN A 43 -3.60 -3.17 4.18
C ASN A 43 -2.19 -3.77 4.12
N HIS A 44 -1.26 -3.13 4.85
CA HIS A 44 0.15 -3.54 4.91
C HIS A 44 0.31 -4.99 5.38
N SER A 45 -0.42 -5.41 6.41
CA SER A 45 -0.36 -6.77 6.94
C SER A 45 -0.73 -7.83 5.90
N ALA A 46 -1.74 -7.56 5.07
CA ALA A 46 -2.16 -8.47 4.00
C ALA A 46 -1.13 -8.55 2.86
N LEU A 47 -0.48 -7.42 2.51
CA LEU A 47 0.60 -7.39 1.53
C LEU A 47 1.83 -8.17 2.02
N ALA A 48 2.20 -7.99 3.29
CA ALA A 48 3.31 -8.69 3.93
C ALA A 48 3.08 -10.20 4.01
N SER A 49 1.88 -10.62 4.44
CA SER A 49 1.53 -12.04 4.55
C SER A 49 1.49 -12.72 3.18
N THR A 50 0.94 -12.05 2.15
CA THR A 50 0.91 -12.58 0.77
C THR A 50 2.32 -12.73 0.19
N LEU A 51 3.19 -11.75 0.42
CA LEU A 51 4.59 -11.81 -0.02
C LEU A 51 5.33 -12.96 0.67
N SER A 52 5.20 -13.07 1.99
CA SER A 52 5.81 -14.14 2.79
C SER A 52 5.32 -15.53 2.35
N ALA A 53 4.01 -15.69 2.12
CA ALA A 53 3.44 -16.93 1.63
C ALA A 53 4.00 -17.30 0.25
N THR A 54 4.05 -16.34 -0.68
CA THR A 54 4.56 -16.55 -2.03
C THR A 54 6.03 -16.97 -2.00
N GLU A 55 6.86 -16.28 -1.23
CA GLU A 55 8.29 -16.60 -1.13
C GLU A 55 8.54 -17.91 -0.38
N SER A 56 7.72 -18.25 0.62
CA SER A 56 7.81 -19.53 1.35
C SER A 56 7.57 -20.74 0.45
N THR A 57 6.72 -20.63 -0.59
CA THR A 57 6.50 -21.74 -1.53
C THR A 57 7.78 -22.14 -2.28
N ARG A 58 8.71 -21.20 -2.49
CA ARG A 58 9.99 -21.45 -3.17
C ARG A 58 10.96 -22.31 -2.36
N LEU A 59 10.76 -22.41 -1.04
CA LEU A 59 11.57 -23.25 -0.15
C LEU A 59 11.06 -24.69 -0.01
N SER A 60 9.96 -25.04 -0.68
CA SER A 60 9.39 -26.40 -0.66
C SER A 60 10.34 -27.45 -1.26
N LEU A 61 11.02 -27.11 -2.36
CA LEU A 61 11.93 -28.04 -3.06
C LEU A 61 13.17 -28.39 -2.24
N PRO A 62 13.90 -27.43 -1.63
CA PRO A 62 15.00 -27.76 -0.72
C PRO A 62 14.56 -28.66 0.45
N ARG A 63 13.38 -28.39 1.02
CA ARG A 63 12.81 -29.23 2.09
C ARG A 63 12.52 -30.65 1.62
N PHE A 64 11.97 -30.80 0.41
CA PHE A 64 11.76 -32.10 -0.20
C PHE A 64 13.06 -32.87 -0.43
N ILE A 65 14.10 -32.22 -0.98
CA ILE A 65 15.41 -32.83 -1.20
C ILE A 65 15.99 -33.33 0.13
N SER A 66 15.98 -32.50 1.17
CA SER A 66 16.47 -32.86 2.50
C SER A 66 15.82 -34.14 3.05
N ASN A 67 14.49 -34.26 2.90
CA ASN A 67 13.75 -35.45 3.34
C ASN A 67 14.05 -36.70 2.49
N ILE A 68 14.13 -36.55 1.16
CA ILE A 68 14.39 -37.67 0.25
C ILE A 68 15.82 -38.18 0.40
N LEU A 69 16.79 -37.31 0.68
CA LEU A 69 18.20 -37.69 0.72
C LEU A 69 18.50 -38.78 1.77
N ILE A 70 17.85 -38.72 2.93
CA ILE A 70 17.93 -39.78 3.95
C ILE A 70 17.26 -41.07 3.46
N LEU A 71 16.08 -40.96 2.86
CA LEU A 71 15.35 -42.12 2.33
C LEU A 71 16.12 -42.81 1.20
N THR A 72 16.77 -42.05 0.31
CA THR A 72 17.66 -42.58 -0.74
C THR A 72 18.89 -43.23 -0.14
N GLY A 73 19.46 -42.67 0.93
CA GLY A 73 20.55 -43.31 1.68
C GLY A 73 20.17 -44.68 2.23
N VAL A 74 19.01 -44.77 2.90
CA VAL A 74 18.47 -46.03 3.42
C VAL A 74 18.08 -46.99 2.28
N PHE A 75 17.55 -46.49 1.17
CA PHE A 75 17.26 -47.34 0.02
C PHE A 75 18.54 -47.97 -0.57
N GLY A 76 19.64 -47.20 -0.63
CA GLY A 76 20.94 -47.70 -1.05
C GLY A 76 21.49 -48.79 -0.12
N THR A 77 21.25 -48.70 1.19
CA THR A 77 21.64 -49.78 2.11
C THR A 77 20.86 -51.05 1.87
N ILE A 78 19.55 -50.95 1.65
CA ILE A 78 18.69 -52.11 1.38
C ILE A 78 19.21 -52.85 0.14
N ILE A 79 19.46 -52.14 -0.97
CA ILE A 79 20.01 -52.75 -2.19
C ILE A 79 21.37 -53.41 -1.92
N SER A 80 22.26 -52.71 -1.22
CA SER A 80 23.61 -53.20 -0.96
C SER A 80 23.63 -54.44 -0.06
N LEU A 81 22.74 -54.48 0.95
CA LEU A 81 22.53 -55.65 1.79
C LEU A 81 21.90 -56.81 1.00
N SER A 82 20.97 -56.54 0.08
CA SER A 82 20.40 -57.57 -0.79
C SER A 82 21.48 -58.24 -1.65
N ILE A 83 22.41 -57.47 -2.21
CA ILE A 83 23.56 -58.00 -2.97
C ILE A 83 24.48 -58.82 -2.05
N ALA A 84 24.71 -58.35 -0.82
CA ALA A 84 25.51 -59.10 0.15
C ALA A 84 24.87 -60.46 0.48
N LEU A 85 23.54 -60.53 0.65
CA LEU A 85 22.83 -61.78 0.90
C LEU A 85 22.92 -62.76 -0.28
N LEU A 86 22.87 -62.27 -1.52
CA LEU A 86 23.12 -63.10 -2.70
C LEU A 86 24.54 -63.67 -2.69
N GLY A 87 25.54 -62.83 -2.38
CA GLY A 87 26.93 -63.26 -2.23
C GLY A 87 27.11 -64.32 -1.13
N ALA A 88 26.37 -64.22 -0.02
CA ALA A 88 26.41 -65.21 1.05
C ALA A 88 25.82 -66.56 0.61
N SER A 89 24.79 -66.56 -0.23
CA SER A 89 24.23 -67.78 -0.82
C SER A 89 25.26 -68.50 -1.70
N ASP A 90 26.03 -67.76 -2.50
CA ASP A 90 27.08 -68.34 -3.36
C ASP A 90 28.23 -68.99 -2.56
N ILE A 91 28.52 -68.51 -1.34
CA ILE A 91 29.51 -69.14 -0.44
C ILE A 91 29.05 -70.55 -0.03
N ILE A 92 27.75 -70.74 0.17
CA ILE A 92 27.18 -72.02 0.60
C ILE A 92 27.21 -73.05 -0.54
N ASP A 93 27.06 -72.60 -1.79
CA ASP A 93 26.90 -73.48 -2.96
C ASP A 93 28.23 -73.77 -3.69
N SER A 94 29.30 -73.01 -3.45
CA SER A 94 30.57 -73.12 -4.18
C SER A 94 31.72 -73.70 -3.34
N VAL A 95 32.53 -74.58 -3.96
CA VAL A 95 33.67 -75.28 -3.32
C VAL A 95 34.82 -74.34 -2.93
N ASP A 96 34.91 -73.17 -3.55
CA ASP A 96 36.05 -72.25 -3.41
C ASP A 96 35.74 -70.96 -2.63
N GLY A 97 34.48 -70.68 -2.23
CA GLY A 97 34.01 -69.70 -1.21
C GLY A 97 34.44 -68.22 -1.26
N ILE A 98 35.57 -67.90 -1.90
CA ILE A 98 36.27 -66.61 -1.88
C ILE A 98 35.52 -65.57 -2.69
N SER A 99 34.90 -65.97 -3.81
CA SER A 99 34.11 -65.09 -4.68
C SER A 99 32.88 -64.54 -3.95
N GLY A 100 32.08 -65.41 -3.32
CA GLY A 100 30.91 -65.00 -2.56
C GLY A 100 31.26 -64.10 -1.36
N MET A 101 32.38 -64.38 -0.69
CA MET A 101 32.85 -63.54 0.43
C MET A 101 33.24 -62.13 -0.01
N SER A 102 33.86 -61.98 -1.19
CA SER A 102 34.15 -60.67 -1.77
C SER A 102 32.87 -59.86 -2.05
N ILE A 103 31.82 -60.50 -2.56
CA ILE A 103 30.52 -59.86 -2.85
C ILE A 103 29.87 -59.37 -1.55
N VAL A 104 29.90 -60.19 -0.49
CA VAL A 104 29.36 -59.82 0.84
C VAL A 104 30.07 -58.60 1.39
N ILE A 105 31.41 -58.58 1.37
CA ILE A 105 32.22 -57.46 1.85
C ILE A 105 31.92 -56.20 1.05
N HIS A 106 31.80 -56.31 -0.28
CA HIS A 106 31.48 -55.16 -1.12
C HIS A 106 30.08 -54.61 -0.85
N GLY A 107 29.07 -55.48 -0.66
CA GLY A 107 27.71 -55.06 -0.32
C GLY A 107 27.63 -54.37 1.05
N MET A 108 28.30 -54.88 2.07
CA MET A 108 28.34 -54.23 3.39
C MET A 108 29.09 -52.88 3.35
N SER A 109 30.23 -52.81 2.66
CA SER A 109 30.99 -51.57 2.50
C SER A 109 30.21 -50.52 1.71
N THR A 110 29.49 -50.93 0.66
CA THR A 110 28.65 -50.03 -0.14
C THR A 110 27.48 -49.51 0.70
N ALA A 111 26.84 -50.36 1.51
CA ALA A 111 25.80 -49.93 2.44
C ALA A 111 26.31 -48.84 3.39
N LEU A 112 27.45 -49.07 4.04
CA LEU A 112 28.06 -48.11 4.98
C LEU A 112 28.50 -46.81 4.30
N SER A 113 29.07 -46.89 3.10
CA SER A 113 29.47 -45.72 2.32
C SER A 113 28.25 -44.88 1.90
N THR A 114 27.15 -45.54 1.54
CA THR A 114 25.92 -44.86 1.12
C THR A 114 25.23 -44.14 2.27
N THR A 115 25.20 -44.73 3.49
CA THR A 115 24.69 -44.02 4.68
C THR A 115 25.57 -42.86 5.08
N SER A 116 26.90 -43.05 5.09
CA SER A 116 27.86 -42.00 5.42
C SER A 116 27.70 -40.81 4.46
N THR A 117 27.63 -41.09 3.15
CA THR A 117 27.44 -40.06 2.12
C THR A 117 26.10 -39.35 2.28
N ALA A 118 25.00 -40.08 2.55
CA ALA A 118 23.69 -39.47 2.77
C ALA A 118 23.68 -38.54 4.00
N ILE A 119 24.33 -38.92 5.10
CA ILE A 119 24.41 -38.08 6.31
C ILE A 119 25.22 -36.80 6.02
N VAL A 120 26.39 -36.93 5.38
CA VAL A 120 27.24 -35.77 5.06
C VAL A 120 26.51 -34.80 4.13
N CYS A 121 25.90 -35.32 3.07
CA CYS A 121 25.10 -34.52 2.14
C CYS A 121 23.89 -33.87 2.85
N TYR A 122 23.24 -34.56 3.79
CA TYR A 122 22.12 -34.00 4.55
C TYR A 122 22.56 -32.81 5.41
N LEU A 123 23.67 -32.93 6.13
CA LEU A 123 24.21 -31.83 6.94
C LEU A 123 24.60 -30.63 6.08
N PHE A 124 25.25 -30.88 4.94
CA PHE A 124 25.63 -29.82 4.01
C PHE A 124 24.41 -29.09 3.46
N PHE A 125 23.44 -29.81 2.89
CA PHE A 125 22.20 -29.20 2.38
C PHE A 125 21.39 -28.52 3.49
N GLY A 126 21.34 -29.09 4.69
CA GLY A 126 20.67 -28.52 5.85
C GLY A 126 21.25 -27.15 6.24
N TYR A 127 22.58 -27.01 6.25
CA TYR A 127 23.24 -25.74 6.52
C TYR A 127 22.85 -24.66 5.49
N PHE A 128 22.92 -24.97 4.19
CA PHE A 128 22.53 -24.02 3.15
C PHE A 128 21.04 -23.68 3.20
N TYR A 129 20.19 -24.67 3.47
CA TYR A 129 18.75 -24.44 3.65
C TYR A 129 18.46 -23.46 4.78
N MET A 130 19.13 -23.63 5.93
CA MET A 130 19.02 -22.70 7.05
C MET A 130 19.48 -21.30 6.65
N LYS A 131 20.65 -21.17 6.02
CA LYS A 131 21.17 -19.87 5.57
C LYS A 131 20.30 -19.19 4.52
N LEU A 132 19.71 -19.94 3.60
CA LEU A 132 18.76 -19.40 2.63
C LEU A 132 17.49 -18.88 3.30
N THR A 133 17.02 -19.58 4.34
CA THR A 133 15.86 -19.15 5.13
C THR A 133 16.17 -17.86 5.90
N ASP A 134 17.34 -17.76 6.55
CA ASP A 134 17.78 -16.54 7.25
C ASP A 134 17.78 -15.33 6.30
N VAL A 135 18.44 -15.47 5.14
CA VAL A 135 18.53 -14.39 4.13
C VAL A 135 17.16 -14.02 3.57
N GLN A 136 16.28 -14.99 3.36
CA GLN A 136 14.91 -14.73 2.93
C GLN A 136 14.17 -13.90 3.98
N THR A 137 14.23 -14.27 5.25
CA THR A 137 13.59 -13.53 6.34
C THR A 137 14.14 -12.10 6.43
N GLU A 138 15.45 -11.92 6.34
CA GLU A 138 16.08 -10.60 6.34
C GLU A 138 15.65 -9.74 5.14
N LEU A 139 15.63 -10.32 3.93
CA LEU A 139 15.21 -9.63 2.72
C LEU A 139 13.74 -9.19 2.80
N LEU A 140 12.86 -10.08 3.26
CA LEU A 140 11.44 -9.77 3.45
C LEU A 140 11.26 -8.68 4.50
N SER A 141 11.94 -8.80 5.64
CA SER A 141 11.93 -7.78 6.69
C SER A 141 12.39 -6.42 6.16
N GLY A 142 13.47 -6.37 5.38
CA GLY A 142 13.97 -5.15 4.76
C GLY A 142 12.99 -4.53 3.76
N ILE A 143 12.21 -5.34 3.03
CA ILE A 143 11.13 -4.86 2.16
C ILE A 143 9.99 -4.28 2.98
N GLU A 144 9.60 -4.93 4.08
CA GLU A 144 8.54 -4.42 4.96
C GLU A 144 8.97 -3.11 5.64
N GLN A 145 10.21 -3.04 6.14
CA GLN A 145 10.76 -1.82 6.71
C GLN A 145 10.80 -0.68 5.67
N ALA A 146 11.24 -0.96 4.45
CA ALA A 146 11.22 0.02 3.38
C ALA A 146 9.80 0.44 2.99
N THR A 147 8.84 -0.49 3.05
CA THR A 147 7.43 -0.20 2.79
C THR A 147 6.88 0.75 3.85
N THR A 148 7.12 0.49 5.13
CA THR A 148 6.67 1.36 6.22
C THR A 148 7.34 2.73 6.21
N LEU A 149 8.65 2.78 5.98
CA LEU A 149 9.41 4.01 6.12
C LEU A 149 9.32 4.93 4.89
N TYR A 150 9.23 4.34 3.69
CA TYR A 150 9.38 5.11 2.44
C TYR A 150 8.15 5.04 1.54
N ILE A 151 7.46 3.90 1.49
CA ILE A 151 6.34 3.70 0.55
C ILE A 151 5.04 4.21 1.18
N MET A 152 4.63 3.68 2.33
CA MET A 152 3.32 4.00 2.95
C MET A 152 3.10 5.49 3.19
N PRO A 153 4.04 6.27 3.78
CA PRO A 153 3.79 7.68 4.06
C PRO A 153 3.43 8.50 2.82
N ARG A 154 4.00 8.15 1.65
CA ARG A 154 3.70 8.83 0.38
C ARG A 154 2.26 8.61 -0.11
N PHE A 155 1.63 7.50 0.28
CA PHE A 155 0.28 7.15 -0.17
C PHE A 155 -0.79 7.34 0.91
N THR A 156 -0.42 7.29 2.19
CA THR A 156 -1.35 7.53 3.32
C THR A 156 -1.67 9.02 3.50
N TYR A 157 -0.70 9.92 3.29
CA TYR A 157 -0.96 11.37 3.37
C TYR A 157 -2.00 11.86 2.35
N GLN A 158 -2.08 11.23 1.17
CA GLN A 158 -3.06 11.61 0.15
C GLN A 158 -4.51 11.34 0.58
N THR A 159 -4.80 10.23 1.26
CA THR A 159 -6.18 9.84 1.55
C THR A 159 -6.79 10.65 2.71
N ASP A 160 -6.04 10.84 3.81
CA ASP A 160 -6.54 11.58 4.98
C ASP A 160 -6.55 13.09 4.76
N SER A 161 -5.55 13.62 4.04
CA SER A 161 -5.50 15.06 3.71
C SER A 161 -6.66 15.45 2.79
N MET A 162 -7.01 14.63 1.79
CA MET A 162 -8.14 14.94 0.90
C MET A 162 -9.48 14.99 1.63
N LEU A 163 -9.73 14.06 2.56
CA LEU A 163 -10.95 14.08 3.39
C LEU A 163 -11.01 15.33 4.27
N HIS A 164 -9.88 15.73 4.87
CA HIS A 164 -9.81 16.94 5.67
C HIS A 164 -10.00 18.22 4.83
N GLU A 165 -9.39 18.27 3.64
CA GLU A 165 -9.47 19.40 2.72
C GLU A 165 -10.87 19.56 2.13
N VAL A 166 -11.54 18.45 1.78
CA VAL A 166 -12.97 18.44 1.41
C VAL A 166 -13.83 18.92 2.57
N GLY A 167 -13.55 18.49 3.80
CA GLY A 167 -14.26 18.98 4.99
C GLY A 167 -14.10 20.49 5.20
N ASN A 168 -12.91 21.01 4.97
CA ASN A 168 -12.63 22.45 5.04
C ASN A 168 -13.31 23.21 3.89
N LEU A 169 -13.33 22.66 2.68
CA LEU A 169 -14.03 23.24 1.53
C LEU A 169 -15.54 23.33 1.79
N VAL A 170 -16.15 22.27 2.36
CA VAL A 170 -17.57 22.26 2.73
C VAL A 170 -17.87 23.30 3.80
N LYS A 171 -17.01 23.45 4.81
CA LYS A 171 -17.15 24.52 5.83
C LYS A 171 -17.05 25.91 5.21
N ALA A 172 -16.07 26.12 4.32
CA ALA A 172 -15.91 27.40 3.62
C ALA A 172 -17.12 27.73 2.74
N LEU A 173 -17.66 26.74 2.03
CA LEU A 173 -18.91 26.87 1.26
C LEU A 173 -20.11 27.21 2.15
N HIS A 174 -20.23 26.57 3.31
CA HIS A 174 -21.32 26.84 4.24
C HIS A 174 -21.23 28.26 4.82
N GLU A 175 -20.04 28.72 5.19
CA GLU A 175 -19.86 30.08 5.70
C GLU A 175 -20.08 31.12 4.58
N ALA A 176 -19.61 30.86 3.36
CA ALA A 176 -19.88 31.72 2.21
C ALA A 176 -21.39 31.83 1.93
N ALA A 177 -22.12 30.71 1.96
CA ALA A 177 -23.57 30.70 1.81
C ALA A 177 -24.28 31.49 2.93
N ARG A 178 -23.80 31.38 4.18
CA ARG A 178 -24.32 32.13 5.33
C ARG A 178 -24.09 33.63 5.19
N VAL A 179 -22.90 34.05 4.79
CA VAL A 179 -22.57 35.45 4.51
C VAL A 179 -23.43 35.99 3.37
N MET A 180 -23.62 35.23 2.30
CA MET A 180 -24.51 35.63 1.19
C MET A 180 -25.96 35.80 1.66
N ALA A 181 -26.49 34.88 2.46
CA ALA A 181 -27.85 34.98 2.99
C ALA A 181 -28.04 36.22 3.87
N ASN A 182 -27.07 36.52 4.74
CA ASN A 182 -27.08 37.72 5.58
C ASN A 182 -26.99 38.99 4.73
N THR A 183 -26.09 39.01 3.74
CA THR A 183 -25.92 40.14 2.82
C THR A 183 -27.20 40.40 2.01
N GLN A 184 -27.90 39.35 1.58
CA GLN A 184 -29.17 39.47 0.88
C GLN A 184 -30.28 40.02 1.79
N ALA A 185 -30.30 39.65 3.06
CA ALA A 185 -31.23 40.21 4.04
C ALA A 185 -30.96 41.70 4.29
N ASP A 186 -29.69 42.11 4.38
CA ASP A 186 -29.29 43.50 4.53
C ASP A 186 -29.62 44.33 3.29
N PHE A 187 -29.38 43.80 2.08
CA PHE A 187 -29.81 44.45 0.83
C PHE A 187 -31.32 44.60 0.75
N ALA A 188 -32.09 43.58 1.16
CA ALA A 188 -33.55 43.68 1.22
C ALA A 188 -34.00 44.77 2.21
N LYS A 189 -33.30 44.92 3.35
CA LYS A 189 -33.58 45.97 4.33
C LYS A 189 -33.20 47.35 3.81
N ALA A 190 -32.05 47.49 3.15
CA ALA A 190 -31.63 48.73 2.51
C ALA A 190 -32.61 49.15 1.41
N GLY A 191 -33.09 48.21 0.59
CA GLY A 191 -34.13 48.46 -0.41
C GLY A 191 -35.45 48.93 0.19
N ARG A 192 -35.88 48.37 1.33
CA ARG A 192 -37.06 48.86 2.06
C ARG A 192 -36.86 50.27 2.60
N ASN A 193 -35.70 50.57 3.19
CA ASN A 193 -35.39 51.91 3.72
C ASN A 193 -35.30 52.96 2.60
N LEU A 194 -34.70 52.62 1.45
CA LEU A 194 -34.65 53.50 0.28
C LEU A 194 -36.05 53.81 -0.26
N ASN A 195 -36.92 52.80 -0.33
CA ASN A 195 -38.34 53.01 -0.69
C ASN A 195 -39.05 53.93 0.30
N ALA A 196 -38.84 53.75 1.61
CA ALA A 196 -39.44 54.62 2.63
C ALA A 196 -38.92 56.06 2.55
N LEU A 197 -37.62 56.25 2.35
CA LEU A 197 -37.02 57.58 2.15
C LEU A 197 -37.58 58.28 0.90
N THR A 198 -37.76 57.53 -0.19
CA THR A 198 -38.31 58.06 -1.44
C THR A 198 -39.79 58.44 -1.26
N GLY A 199 -40.57 57.65 -0.52
CA GLY A 199 -41.95 57.97 -0.15
C GLY A 199 -42.06 59.24 0.70
N ASN A 200 -41.26 59.36 1.76
CA ASN A 200 -41.25 60.54 2.63
C ASN A 200 -40.76 61.80 1.90
N ASN A 201 -39.80 61.65 0.99
CA ASN A 201 -39.30 62.76 0.18
C ASN A 201 -40.38 63.23 -0.83
N ALA A 202 -41.11 62.30 -1.45
CA ALA A 202 -42.26 62.64 -2.30
C ALA A 202 -43.35 63.38 -1.50
N GLU A 203 -43.64 62.94 -0.27
CA GLU A 203 -44.60 63.60 0.62
C GLU A 203 -44.14 65.00 1.05
N SER A 204 -42.84 65.18 1.35
CA SER A 204 -42.25 66.48 1.68
C SER A 204 -42.30 67.45 0.50
N LEU A 205 -42.05 66.96 -0.72
CA LEU A 205 -42.18 67.75 -1.95
C LEU A 205 -43.63 68.17 -2.22
N MET A 206 -44.61 67.29 -1.94
CA MET A 206 -46.03 67.67 -2.02
C MET A 206 -46.38 68.76 -1.01
N ARG A 207 -45.95 68.64 0.26
CA ARG A 207 -46.19 69.70 1.27
C ARG A 207 -45.54 71.03 0.89
N LEU A 208 -44.30 71.03 0.43
CA LEU A 208 -43.63 72.24 -0.05
C LEU A 208 -44.36 72.88 -1.23
N THR A 209 -44.94 72.06 -2.12
CA THR A 209 -45.74 72.55 -3.25
C THR A 209 -47.02 73.24 -2.73
N THR A 210 -47.72 72.62 -1.77
CA THR A 210 -48.90 73.20 -1.12
C THR A 210 -48.56 74.50 -0.39
N ASP A 211 -47.47 74.54 0.37
CA ASP A 211 -47.02 75.72 1.11
C ASP A 211 -46.66 76.86 0.14
N ILE A 212 -46.07 76.55 -1.02
CA ILE A 212 -45.81 77.53 -2.08
C ILE A 212 -47.11 78.05 -2.71
N GLU A 213 -48.11 77.20 -2.92
CA GLU A 213 -49.43 77.63 -3.38
C GLU A 213 -50.13 78.54 -2.36
N GLU A 214 -50.00 78.24 -1.07
CA GLU A 214 -50.54 79.05 0.03
C GLU A 214 -49.82 80.41 0.12
N ILE A 215 -48.49 80.44 0.02
CA ILE A 215 -47.71 81.68 -0.05
C ILE A 215 -48.11 82.51 -1.28
N LYS A 216 -48.31 81.87 -2.43
CA LYS A 216 -48.79 82.53 -3.65
C LYS A 216 -50.17 83.15 -3.45
N SER A 217 -51.07 82.45 -2.76
CA SER A 217 -52.40 82.93 -2.37
C SER A 217 -52.31 84.16 -1.44
N LEU A 218 -51.53 84.07 -0.37
CA LEU A 218 -51.34 85.15 0.61
C LEU A 218 -50.68 86.39 -0.01
N LEU A 219 -49.69 86.22 -0.90
CA LEU A 219 -49.10 87.32 -1.66
C LEU A 219 -50.12 87.93 -2.63
N ARG A 220 -50.99 87.12 -3.25
CA ARG A 220 -52.04 87.62 -4.16
C ARG A 220 -53.07 88.48 -3.42
N ASP A 221 -53.44 88.09 -2.20
CA ASP A 221 -54.34 88.85 -1.32
C ASP A 221 -53.67 90.11 -0.77
N GLY A 222 -52.42 90.00 -0.30
CA GLY A 222 -51.66 91.13 0.24
C GLY A 222 -51.34 92.22 -0.79
N PHE A 223 -51.13 91.84 -2.05
CA PHE A 223 -50.86 92.78 -3.16
C PHE A 223 -52.11 93.16 -3.98
N ARG A 224 -53.31 92.69 -3.61
CA ARG A 224 -54.61 92.99 -4.26
C ARG A 224 -54.57 92.86 -5.79
N LEU A 225 -54.00 91.76 -6.29
CA LEU A 225 -53.92 91.51 -7.74
C LEU A 225 -55.23 90.88 -8.24
N SER A 226 -55.90 91.52 -9.21
CA SER A 226 -57.18 91.06 -9.75
C SER A 226 -57.08 89.71 -10.47
N SER A 227 -58.12 88.89 -10.33
CA SER A 227 -58.25 87.58 -10.97
C SER A 227 -58.38 87.69 -12.49
N HIS A 228 -57.43 87.11 -13.21
CA HIS A 228 -57.67 86.48 -14.50
C HIS A 228 -57.27 85.01 -14.39
#